data_AF-A0A820PV68-F1
#
_entry.id   AF-A0A820PV68-F1
#
_cell.length_a   1.000
_cell.length_b   1.000
_cell.length_c   1.000
_cell.angle_alpha   90.00
_cell.angle_beta   90.00
_cell.angle_gamma   90.00
#
_symmetry.space_group_name_H-M   'P 1'
#
loop_
_entity.id
_entity.type
_entity.pdbx_description
1 polymer ?
#
loop_
_entity_poly.entity_id
_entity_poly.type
_entity_poly.pdbx_seq_one_letter_code
_entity_poly.pdbx_strand_id
1 'polypeptide(L)' 'SELTARLENPANFGKDCAHYCMCLVYGQMSCSGKKKLPEHLRGKYTRYKMDELEDLRKKVADDDALKDYWKRPF' A
#
# COMPACT_ATOMS: atom_id res chain seq x y z
N SER A 1 28.86 12.68 -9.78
CA SER A 1 28.20 12.36 -11.08
C SER A 1 26.70 12.38 -10.88
N GLU A 2 25.89 12.25 -11.94
CA GLU A 2 24.42 12.17 -11.79
C GLU A 2 23.98 11.01 -10.87
N LEU A 3 24.69 9.88 -10.93
CA LEU A 3 24.47 8.74 -10.04
C LEU A 3 24.70 9.11 -8.56
N THR A 4 25.77 9.87 -8.26
CA THR A 4 26.05 10.33 -6.90
C THR A 4 24.91 11.20 -6.36
N ALA A 5 24.40 12.14 -7.17
CA ALA A 5 23.31 13.03 -6.78
C ALA A 5 22.00 12.28 -6.49
N ARG A 6 21.74 11.16 -7.19
CA ARG A 6 20.55 10.31 -6.95
C ARG A 6 20.62 9.58 -5.61
N LEU A 7 21.82 9.17 -5.19
CA LEU A 7 22.03 8.44 -3.93
C LEU A 7 22.13 9.37 -2.71
N GLU A 8 22.69 10.57 -2.88
CA GLU A 8 22.95 11.50 -1.77
C GLU A 8 21.71 12.22 -1.25
N ASN A 9 20.71 12.46 -2.10
CA ASN A 9 19.46 13.07 -1.65
C ASN A 9 18.49 11.99 -1.13
N PRO A 10 18.26 11.89 0.19
CA PRO A 10 17.42 10.86 0.78
C PRO A 10 15.93 10.99 0.40
N ALA A 11 15.51 12.14 -0.12
CA ALA A 11 14.15 12.35 -0.62
C ALA A 11 13.91 11.70 -1.99
N ASN A 12 14.96 11.28 -2.70
CA ASN A 12 14.82 10.62 -3.99
C ASN A 12 14.37 9.16 -3.80
N PHE A 13 13.40 8.75 -4.62
CA PHE A 13 12.94 7.37 -4.74
C PHE A 13 13.11 6.88 -6.17
N GLY A 14 13.53 5.63 -6.35
CA GLY A 14 13.67 5.02 -7.66
C GLY A 14 14.74 3.93 -7.72
N LYS A 15 14.92 3.33 -8.91
CA LYS A 15 15.82 2.19 -9.15
C LYS A 15 17.26 2.42 -8.66
N ASP A 16 17.78 3.64 -8.84
CA ASP A 16 19.16 4.00 -8.53
C ASP A 16 19.25 4.98 -7.34
N CYS A 17 18.23 4.98 -6.47
CA CYS A 17 18.18 5.81 -5.26
C CYS A 17 18.34 4.93 -4.02
N ALA A 18 18.63 5.54 -2.87
CA ALA A 18 18.73 4.82 -1.60
C ALA A 18 17.43 4.06 -1.24
N HIS A 19 16.27 4.60 -1.64
CA HIS A 19 14.98 3.94 -1.50
C HIS A 19 14.38 3.67 -2.88
N TYR A 20 14.03 2.41 -3.15
CA TYR A 20 13.37 2.05 -4.41
C TYR A 20 11.88 2.45 -4.45
N CYS A 21 11.18 2.25 -3.34
CA CYS A 21 9.74 2.46 -3.25
C CYS A 21 9.38 3.01 -1.87
N MET A 22 8.31 3.81 -1.81
CA MET A 22 7.78 4.38 -0.58
C MET A 22 7.39 3.32 0.46
N CYS A 23 7.06 2.09 0.04
CA CYS A 23 6.71 1.01 0.96
C CYS A 23 7.87 0.54 1.86
N LEU A 24 9.10 1.00 1.61
CA LEU A 24 10.26 0.74 2.47
C LEU A 24 10.34 1.71 3.66
N VAL A 25 9.54 2.78 3.65
CA VAL A 25 9.52 3.78 4.73
C VAL A 25 8.56 3.31 5.83
N TYR A 26 9.04 3.26 7.08
CA TYR A 26 8.22 2.89 8.22
C TYR A 26 7.01 3.82 8.39
N GLY A 27 5.86 3.23 8.74
CA GLY A 27 4.59 3.95 8.85
C GLY A 27 3.87 4.16 7.51
N GLN A 28 4.52 3.90 6.37
CA GLN A 28 3.86 3.89 5.07
C GLN A 28 3.18 2.54 4.79
N MET A 29 2.25 2.56 3.84
CA MET A 29 1.54 1.35 3.41
C MET A 29 2.51 0.37 2.74
N SER A 30 2.41 -0.91 3.09
CA SER A 30 3.16 -2.00 2.46
C SER A 30 2.85 -2.09 0.97
N CYS A 31 3.83 -2.57 0.18
CA CYS A 31 3.55 -2.99 -1.18
C CYS A 31 2.50 -4.12 -1.20
N SER A 32 1.54 -4.04 -2.13
CA SER A 32 0.45 -5.01 -2.27
C SER A 32 0.92 -6.43 -2.59
N GLY A 33 2.12 -6.57 -3.17
CA GLY A 33 2.78 -7.85 -3.40
C GLY A 33 3.38 -8.50 -2.15
N LYS A 34 3.57 -7.74 -1.06
CA LYS A 34 4.03 -8.26 0.23
C LYS A 34 2.85 -8.51 1.17
N LYS A 35 1.97 -7.52 1.30
CA LYS A 35 0.81 -7.61 2.19
C LYS A 35 -0.42 -7.06 1.48
N LYS A 36 -1.42 -7.94 1.39
CA LYS A 36 -2.66 -7.71 0.63
C LYS A 36 -3.45 -6.54 1.21
N LEU A 37 -3.76 -5.56 0.37
CA LEU A 37 -4.59 -4.41 0.73
C LEU A 37 -6.05 -4.84 1.02
N PRO A 38 -6.79 -4.07 1.85
CA PRO A 38 -8.24 -4.22 2.01
C PRO A 38 -8.99 -4.22 0.66
N GLU A 39 -10.11 -4.93 0.58
CA GLU A 39 -10.92 -5.03 -0.65
C GLU A 39 -11.37 -3.66 -1.17
N HIS A 40 -11.79 -2.73 -0.30
CA HIS A 40 -12.24 -1.39 -0.71
C HIS A 40 -11.11 -0.52 -1.30
N LEU A 41 -9.83 -0.90 -1.16
CA LEU A 41 -8.69 -0.23 -1.81
C LEU A 41 -8.23 -0.92 -3.09
N ARG A 42 -8.91 -2.00 -3.53
CA ARG A 42 -8.49 -2.81 -4.67
C ARG A 42 -9.41 -2.57 -5.86
N GLY A 43 -8.82 -2.16 -6.98
CA GLY A 43 -9.51 -1.92 -8.26
C GLY A 43 -10.45 -3.06 -8.71
N LYS A 44 -10.10 -4.31 -8.42
CA LYS A 44 -10.95 -5.48 -8.68
C LYS A 44 -12.34 -5.34 -8.02
N TYR A 45 -12.36 -4.93 -6.76
CA TYR A 45 -13.59 -4.76 -5.99
C TYR A 45 -14.24 -3.44 -6.28
N THR A 46 -13.47 -2.35 -6.37
CA THR A 46 -13.99 -1.00 -6.63
C THR A 46 -14.42 -0.75 -8.09
N ARG A 47 -14.23 -1.70 -9.01
CA ARG A 47 -14.70 -1.57 -10.40
C ARG A 47 -15.53 -2.74 -10.93
N TYR A 48 -15.24 -3.97 -10.50
CA TYR A 48 -15.83 -5.16 -11.14
C TYR A 48 -16.61 -6.05 -10.18
N LYS A 49 -16.51 -5.84 -8.87
CA LYS A 49 -17.18 -6.65 -7.84
C LYS A 49 -17.83 -5.76 -6.79
N MET A 50 -18.67 -4.83 -7.24
CA MET A 50 -19.39 -3.88 -6.37
C MET A 50 -20.24 -4.61 -5.35
N ASP A 51 -21.02 -5.60 -5.80
CA ASP A 51 -21.95 -6.34 -4.95
C ASP A 51 -21.21 -7.08 -3.83
N GLU A 52 -20.08 -7.73 -4.14
CA GLU A 52 -19.22 -8.37 -3.14
C GLU A 52 -18.64 -7.35 -2.15
N LEU A 53 -18.26 -6.16 -2.61
CA LEU A 53 -17.75 -5.10 -1.75
C LEU A 53 -18.83 -4.57 -0.80
N GLU A 54 -20.05 -4.41 -1.29
CA GLU A 54 -21.20 -3.98 -0.49
C GLU A 54 -21.57 -5.03 0.56
N ASP A 55 -21.52 -6.31 0.19
CA ASP A 55 -21.74 -7.41 1.14
C ASP A 55 -20.66 -7.49 2.22
N LEU A 56 -19.43 -7.09 1.91
CA LEU A 56 -18.36 -6.97 2.89
C LEU A 56 -18.59 -5.77 3.82
N ARG A 57 -19.04 -4.62 3.30
CA ARG A 57 -19.32 -3.41 4.10
C ARG A 57 -20.44 -3.61 5.11
N LYS A 58 -21.40 -4.49 4.84
CA LYS A 58 -22.42 -4.92 5.81
C LYS A 58 -21.83 -5.63 7.03
N LYS A 59 -20.63 -6.20 6.92
CA LYS A 59 -19.97 -7.01 7.96
C LYS A 59 -18.85 -6.25 8.66
N VAL A 60 -18.07 -5.48 7.90
CA VAL A 60 -16.89 -4.77 8.39
C VAL A 60 -16.84 -3.41 7.71
N ALA A 61 -16.82 -2.34 8.50
CA ALA A 61 -16.65 -0.99 8.00
C ALA A 61 -15.24 -0.82 7.38
N ASP A 62 -15.12 0.03 6.35
CA ASP A 62 -13.84 0.25 5.66
C ASP A 62 -12.72 0.70 6.63
N ASP A 63 -13.04 1.52 7.62
CA ASP A 63 -12.10 1.95 8.67
C ASP A 63 -11.61 0.78 9.53
N ASP A 64 -12.48 -0.17 9.85
CA ASP A 64 -12.11 -1.33 10.66
C ASP A 64 -11.27 -2.33 9.84
N ALA A 65 -11.58 -2.48 8.55
CA ALA A 65 -10.73 -3.23 7.62
C ALA A 65 -9.33 -2.59 7.49
N LEU A 66 -9.24 -1.25 7.53
CA LEU A 66 -7.96 -0.53 7.53
C LEU A 66 -7.21 -0.71 8.84
N LYS A 67 -7.88 -0.65 10.00
CA LYS A 67 -7.26 -0.94 11.31
C LYS A 67 -6.74 -2.37 11.37
N ASP A 68 -7.51 -3.34 10.87
CA ASP A 68 -7.06 -4.73 10.75
C ASP A 68 -5.81 -4.84 9.86
N TYR A 69 -5.82 -4.16 8.72
CA TYR A 69 -4.65 -4.09 7.86
C TYR A 69 -3.40 -3.68 8.63
N TRP A 70 -3.45 -2.63 9.47
CA TRP A 70 -2.27 -2.19 10.23
C TRP A 70 -1.85 -3.13 11.36
N LYS A 71 -2.77 -3.93 11.92
CA LYS A 71 -2.46 -4.92 12.97
C LYS A 71 -1.78 -6.18 12.43
N ARG A 72 -2.01 -6.53 11.16
CA ARG A 72 -1.44 -7.74 10.57
C ARG A 72 0.08 -7.63 10.44
N PRO A 73 0.84 -8.71 10.68
CA PRO A 73 2.27 -8.73 10.43
C PRO A 73 2.58 -8.52 8.93
N PHE A 74 3.81 -8.11 8.63
CA PHE A 74 4.32 -7.99 7.27
C PHE A 74 4.68 -9.35 6.69
#